data_AF-A0A940FFY2-F1
#
_entry.id   AF-A0A940FFY2-F1
#
_cell.length_a   1.000
_cell.length_b   1.000
_cell.length_c   1.000
_cell.angle_alpha   90.00
_cell.angle_beta   90.00
_cell.angle_gamma   90.00
#
_symmetry.space_group_name_H-M   'P 1'
#
loop_
_entity.id
_entity.type
_entity.pdbx_description
1 polymer ?
#
loop_
_entity_poly.entity_id
_entity_poly.type
_entity_poly.pdbx_seq_one_letter_code
_entity_poly.pdbx_strand_id
1 'polypeptide(L)'
;MQSLNYCRWLLLLIMAVPVSKFANSQTRIYNTVGDGNWSAASTWQGGASGKPPTSGNCDCIININVGDRLTVNQSINLSNVQIRLIGAGSELRFSSETVFPQTMTLTGNSSIELMSSGANIQSTSNLLGYNGNTISINGTTVFQGYSTSVNSTTRGVVNGPSSASSAMAPPMFMNSILPIKLYNFEAKEYREQAMLRWKAGEGINFNRFEIERSPDGKEWSVIGSVGAGKNAQVVSDYSFADVFPLNGTNYYRLKMIDIDARYEYGKVVLFAIQNKSVRIKVYPNPINTVLQVAINQPGVQHYVIRLINKSGKVVYNHKHSSTGGAISVDAGHLSPGTYFLEVLNENGLTRVDRTIVIQKK
;
A
#
# COMPACT_ATOMS: atom_id res chain seq x y z
N MET A 1 -16.46 40.15 -0.68
CA MET A 1 -15.12 40.59 -1.14
C MET A 1 -14.10 39.84 -0.28
N GLN A 2 -13.34 38.92 -0.88
CA GLN A 2 -11.91 39.10 -1.27
C GLN A 2 -10.98 39.04 -0.04
N SER A 3 -10.16 37.99 0.17
CA SER A 3 -8.89 37.61 -0.52
C SER A 3 -7.76 38.63 -0.24
N LEU A 4 -6.48 38.31 0.01
CA LEU A 4 -5.60 37.13 -0.27
C LEU A 4 -4.74 36.78 0.99
N ASN A 5 -4.17 35.56 1.13
CA ASN A 5 -2.77 35.12 0.82
C ASN A 5 -1.65 36.13 1.20
N TYR A 6 -0.39 35.82 1.54
CA TYR A 6 0.49 34.64 1.57
C TYR A 6 1.49 34.85 2.76
N CYS A 7 2.36 33.94 3.24
CA CYS A 7 2.70 32.54 2.95
C CYS A 7 3.27 31.86 4.23
N ARG A 8 3.51 30.55 4.22
CA ARG A 8 4.52 29.93 5.12
C ARG A 8 5.12 28.66 4.49
N TRP A 9 6.44 28.66 4.29
CA TRP A 9 7.16 27.56 3.65
C TRP A 9 7.12 26.31 4.53
N LEU A 10 6.39 25.28 4.07
CA LEU A 10 6.51 23.93 4.61
C LEU A 10 7.44 23.14 3.68
N LEU A 11 8.71 23.00 4.09
CA LEU A 11 9.66 22.12 3.41
C LEU A 11 9.19 20.67 3.57
N LEU A 12 8.57 20.14 2.52
CA LEU A 12 8.31 18.72 2.36
C LEU A 12 9.66 18.00 2.28
N LEU A 13 10.07 17.38 3.39
CA LEU A 13 11.25 16.52 3.43
C LEU A 13 10.89 15.20 2.73
N ILE A 14 11.05 15.19 1.40
CA ILE A 14 10.87 14.00 0.57
C ILE A 14 11.94 13.00 1.01
N MET A 15 11.57 11.97 1.78
CA MET A 15 12.39 10.78 1.97
C MET A 15 12.37 9.96 0.67
N ALA A 16 13.08 10.48 -0.34
CA ALA A 16 13.54 9.66 -1.44
C ALA A 16 14.57 8.70 -0.87
N VAL A 17 14.21 7.43 -0.70
CA VAL A 17 15.22 6.37 -0.66
C VAL A 17 15.86 6.36 -2.04
N PRO A 18 17.14 6.74 -2.19
CA PRO A 18 17.74 6.78 -3.50
C PRO A 18 17.96 5.35 -3.96
N VAL A 19 17.21 4.90 -4.96
CA VAL A 19 17.62 3.75 -5.81
C VAL A 19 18.74 4.24 -6.73
N SER A 20 19.84 4.68 -6.13
CA SER A 20 21.00 5.21 -6.82
C SER A 20 21.84 4.05 -7.35
N LYS A 21 21.53 3.66 -8.60
CA LYS A 21 22.42 2.94 -9.52
C LYS A 21 23.05 1.66 -8.97
N PHE A 22 22.37 0.53 -9.18
CA PHE A 22 23.04 -0.77 -9.36
C PHE A 22 23.86 -0.75 -10.68
N ALA A 23 24.99 -0.05 -10.66
CA ALA A 23 25.95 -0.04 -11.76
C ALA A 23 26.90 -1.23 -11.62
N ASN A 24 26.44 -2.39 -12.10
CA ASN A 24 27.29 -3.46 -12.61
C ASN A 24 28.24 -4.17 -11.62
N SER A 25 27.74 -4.52 -10.42
CA SER A 25 28.29 -5.65 -9.64
C SER A 25 27.15 -6.62 -9.27
N GLN A 26 27.47 -7.91 -9.20
CA GLN A 26 26.54 -8.94 -8.71
C GLN A 26 26.41 -8.75 -7.19
N THR A 27 25.36 -8.04 -6.76
CA THR A 27 25.06 -7.78 -5.34
C THR A 27 25.00 -9.10 -4.58
N ARG A 28 25.91 -9.29 -3.62
CA ARG A 28 26.01 -10.56 -2.89
C ARG A 28 24.87 -10.65 -1.89
N ILE A 29 24.13 -11.76 -1.86
CA ILE A 29 23.05 -11.97 -0.90
C ILE A 29 23.46 -13.09 0.04
N TYR A 30 23.40 -12.80 1.33
CA TYR A 30 23.56 -13.76 2.41
C TYR A 30 22.23 -13.85 3.18
N ASN A 31 21.79 -15.06 3.52
CA ASN A 31 20.60 -15.30 4.31
C ASN A 31 20.98 -16.18 5.49
N THR A 32 20.34 -16.01 6.64
CA THR A 32 20.46 -16.97 7.73
C THR A 32 19.78 -18.31 7.38
N VAL A 33 20.16 -19.39 8.06
CA VAL A 33 19.55 -20.73 7.94
C VAL A 33 19.03 -21.26 9.29
N GLY A 34 18.87 -20.39 10.27
CA GLY A 34 18.70 -20.70 11.68
C GLY A 34 19.51 -19.77 12.58
N ASP A 35 19.32 -19.95 13.89
CA ASP A 35 20.09 -19.28 14.94
C ASP A 35 21.61 -19.47 14.80
N GLY A 36 22.38 -18.42 15.11
CA GLY A 36 23.82 -18.55 15.30
C GLY A 36 24.59 -17.25 15.31
N ASN A 37 25.88 -17.31 14.97
CA ASN A 37 26.83 -16.19 15.09
C ASN A 37 27.21 -15.64 13.73
N TRP A 38 27.39 -14.31 13.61
CA TRP A 38 27.83 -13.66 12.37
C TRP A 38 29.08 -14.30 11.75
N SER A 39 30.04 -14.71 12.57
CA SER A 39 31.30 -15.29 12.14
C SER A 39 31.23 -16.79 11.78
N ALA A 40 30.16 -17.50 12.13
CA ALA A 40 30.01 -18.93 11.89
C ALA A 40 29.44 -19.22 10.50
N ALA A 41 30.16 -19.97 9.66
CA ALA A 41 29.70 -20.29 8.30
C ALA A 41 28.39 -21.12 8.30
N SER A 42 28.15 -21.92 9.34
CA SER A 42 26.92 -22.71 9.52
C SER A 42 25.66 -21.86 9.72
N THR A 43 25.79 -20.56 10.04
CA THR A 43 24.66 -19.65 10.22
C THR A 43 24.13 -19.12 8.87
N TRP A 44 24.85 -19.33 7.76
CA TRP A 44 24.62 -18.61 6.51
C TRP A 44 24.42 -19.52 5.29
N GLN A 45 23.62 -19.02 4.35
CA GLN A 45 23.56 -19.48 2.96
C GLN A 45 23.71 -18.31 2.00
N GLY A 46 24.40 -18.51 0.88
CA GLY A 46 24.61 -17.51 -0.16
C GLY A 46 25.97 -16.80 -0.09
N GLY A 47 26.26 -16.06 -1.17
CA GLY A 47 27.56 -15.46 -1.45
C GLY A 47 28.67 -16.50 -1.77
N ALA A 48 29.71 -16.06 -2.49
CA ALA A 48 30.81 -16.95 -2.90
C ALA A 48 31.68 -17.47 -1.73
N SER A 49 31.62 -16.81 -0.57
CA SER A 49 32.39 -17.12 0.64
C SER A 49 31.61 -17.94 1.68
N GLY A 50 30.32 -18.25 1.44
CA GLY A 50 29.46 -18.95 2.40
C GLY A 50 29.13 -18.19 3.69
N LYS A 51 29.63 -16.95 3.89
CA LYS A 51 29.24 -16.03 4.96
C LYS A 51 29.58 -14.57 4.60
N PRO A 52 28.91 -13.57 5.20
CA PRO A 52 29.27 -12.16 5.05
C PRO A 52 30.67 -11.84 5.57
N PRO A 53 31.33 -10.79 5.04
CA PRO A 53 32.52 -10.23 5.64
C PRO A 53 32.22 -9.60 7.01
N THR A 54 33.28 -9.35 7.78
CA THR A 54 33.22 -8.63 9.06
C THR A 54 33.82 -7.23 8.96
N SER A 55 34.58 -6.95 7.89
CA SER A 55 35.13 -5.62 7.61
C SER A 55 35.23 -5.32 6.11
N GLY A 56 35.22 -4.03 5.76
CA GLY A 56 35.44 -3.52 4.40
C GLY A 56 34.16 -3.31 3.59
N ASN A 57 34.31 -3.07 2.28
CA ASN A 57 33.17 -2.89 1.39
C ASN A 57 32.46 -4.22 1.14
N CYS A 58 31.17 -4.29 1.46
CA CYS A 58 30.38 -5.50 1.29
C CYS A 58 29.73 -5.59 -0.10
N ASP A 59 29.19 -4.46 -0.60
CA ASP A 59 28.27 -4.39 -1.76
C ASP A 59 27.25 -5.54 -1.74
N CYS A 60 26.54 -5.66 -0.60
CA CYS A 60 25.79 -6.86 -0.25
C CYS A 60 24.47 -6.60 0.47
N ILE A 61 23.60 -7.60 0.44
CA ILE A 61 22.37 -7.70 1.23
C ILE A 61 22.56 -8.84 2.24
N ILE A 62 22.21 -8.57 3.50
CA ILE A 62 22.25 -9.52 4.61
C ILE A 62 20.83 -9.68 5.15
N ASN A 63 20.24 -10.85 4.93
CA ASN A 63 18.90 -11.20 5.36
C ASN A 63 18.96 -12.07 6.62
N ILE A 64 18.29 -11.63 7.68
CA ILE A 64 17.99 -12.43 8.87
C ILE A 64 16.56 -12.91 8.68
N ASN A 65 16.38 -14.21 8.51
CA ASN A 65 15.11 -14.83 8.14
C ASN A 65 14.12 -14.92 9.32
N VAL A 66 12.88 -15.29 9.01
CA VAL A 66 11.77 -15.32 9.95
C VAL A 66 12.04 -16.30 11.09
N GLY A 67 12.01 -15.80 12.33
CA GLY A 67 12.30 -16.58 13.54
C GLY A 67 13.78 -16.83 13.82
N ASP A 68 14.71 -16.48 12.92
CA ASP A 68 16.14 -16.66 13.14
C ASP A 68 16.73 -15.54 14.00
N ARG A 69 17.57 -15.91 14.97
CA ARG A 69 18.39 -14.96 15.74
C ARG A 69 19.85 -15.00 15.33
N LEU A 70 20.29 -13.89 14.73
CA LEU A 70 21.70 -13.64 14.42
C LEU A 70 22.40 -12.92 15.58
N THR A 71 23.45 -13.54 16.11
CA THR A 71 24.28 -13.00 17.20
C THR A 71 25.54 -12.33 16.66
N VAL A 72 25.74 -11.08 17.03
CA VAL A 72 26.96 -10.29 16.86
C VAL A 72 27.83 -10.50 18.11
N ASN A 73 28.87 -11.33 17.94
CA ASN A 73 29.85 -11.71 18.98
C ASN A 73 31.25 -11.10 18.76
N GLN A 74 31.39 -10.24 17.75
CA GLN A 74 32.60 -9.49 17.41
C GLN A 74 32.22 -8.16 16.75
N SER A 75 33.08 -7.15 16.81
CA SER A 75 32.84 -5.91 16.05
C SER A 75 32.83 -6.14 14.54
N ILE A 76 31.95 -5.39 13.87
CA ILE A 76 31.68 -5.41 12.43
C ILE A 76 31.88 -3.98 11.88
N ASN A 77 32.61 -3.82 10.78
CA ASN A 77 32.89 -2.51 10.17
C ASN A 77 32.74 -2.54 8.64
N LEU A 78 31.53 -2.33 8.15
CA LEU A 78 31.17 -2.53 6.75
C LEU A 78 30.80 -1.22 6.03
N SER A 79 31.04 -1.19 4.73
CA SER A 79 30.44 -0.18 3.84
C SER A 79 29.50 -0.82 2.81
N ASN A 80 28.53 -0.03 2.34
CA ASN A 80 27.52 -0.40 1.33
C ASN A 80 26.82 -1.74 1.62
N VAL A 81 26.22 -1.86 2.81
CA VAL A 81 25.50 -3.06 3.24
C VAL A 81 24.04 -2.75 3.60
N GLN A 82 23.12 -3.57 3.09
CA GLN A 82 21.72 -3.55 3.51
C GLN A 82 21.44 -4.73 4.43
N ILE A 83 21.13 -4.47 5.70
CA ILE A 83 20.75 -5.51 6.68
C ILE A 83 19.23 -5.52 6.81
N ARG A 84 18.61 -6.69 6.62
CA ARG A 84 17.15 -6.85 6.60
C ARG A 84 16.72 -7.93 7.58
N LEU A 85 15.83 -7.59 8.51
CA LEU A 85 15.20 -8.51 9.45
C LEU A 85 13.81 -8.86 8.90
N ILE A 86 13.66 -10.09 8.40
CA ILE A 86 12.54 -10.54 7.56
C ILE A 86 11.57 -11.41 8.36
N GLY A 87 10.47 -10.82 8.84
CA GLY A 87 9.37 -11.56 9.44
C GLY A 87 9.43 -11.64 10.97
N ALA A 88 8.27 -11.91 11.58
CA ALA A 88 8.15 -11.91 13.04
C ALA A 88 9.13 -12.89 13.69
N GLY A 89 9.82 -12.45 14.75
CA GLY A 89 10.83 -13.25 15.44
C GLY A 89 12.23 -13.19 14.83
N SER A 90 12.44 -12.61 13.64
CA SER A 90 13.79 -12.37 13.13
C SER A 90 14.52 -11.37 14.06
N GLU A 91 15.72 -11.71 14.50
CA GLU A 91 16.42 -10.97 15.57
C GLU A 91 17.90 -10.70 15.24
N LEU A 92 18.36 -9.47 15.50
CA LEU A 92 19.78 -9.12 15.56
C LEU A 92 20.17 -8.85 17.01
N ARG A 93 20.94 -9.77 17.61
CA ARG A 93 21.40 -9.69 19.01
C ARG A 93 22.86 -9.30 19.11
N PHE A 94 23.18 -8.31 19.93
CA PHE A 94 24.53 -8.15 20.47
C PHE A 94 24.65 -8.94 21.77
N SER A 95 25.49 -9.99 21.80
CA SER A 95 25.75 -10.76 23.01
C SER A 95 27.12 -10.42 23.58
N SER A 96 27.18 -9.91 24.81
CA SER A 96 28.44 -9.69 25.52
C SER A 96 28.65 -10.76 26.59
N GLU A 97 29.16 -11.93 26.19
CA GLU A 97 29.84 -12.85 27.12
C GLU A 97 31.18 -12.26 27.60
N THR A 98 31.72 -11.30 26.83
CA THR A 98 32.96 -10.56 27.10
C THR A 98 32.69 -9.19 27.70
N VAL A 99 33.65 -8.66 28.47
CA VAL A 99 33.61 -7.27 29.00
C VAL A 99 33.75 -6.20 27.90
N PHE A 100 34.16 -6.59 26.69
CA PHE A 100 34.46 -5.68 25.59
C PHE A 100 33.21 -5.27 24.76
N PRO A 101 33.10 -3.99 24.36
CA PRO A 101 32.03 -3.48 23.51
C PRO A 101 32.00 -4.15 22.14
N GLN A 102 30.84 -4.69 21.76
CA GLN A 102 30.60 -5.22 20.42
C GLN A 102 29.92 -4.14 19.57
N THR A 103 30.61 -3.67 18.53
CA THR A 103 30.20 -2.50 17.75
C THR A 103 29.94 -2.85 16.29
N MET A 104 28.87 -2.32 15.71
CA MET A 104 28.57 -2.41 14.28
C MET A 104 28.65 -1.02 13.66
N THR A 105 29.75 -0.73 12.96
CA THR A 105 29.95 0.52 12.24
C THR A 105 29.62 0.32 10.77
N LEU A 106 28.61 1.03 10.28
CA LEU A 106 28.17 0.99 8.89
C LEU A 106 28.47 2.32 8.20
N THR A 107 28.95 2.27 6.95
CA THR A 107 29.32 3.47 6.20
C THR A 107 28.85 3.41 4.74
N GLY A 108 28.91 4.56 4.04
CA GLY A 108 28.48 4.65 2.63
C GLY A 108 26.98 4.47 2.47
N ASN A 109 26.55 3.69 1.49
CA ASN A 109 25.13 3.44 1.17
C ASN A 109 24.54 2.30 2.02
N SER A 110 24.67 2.39 3.34
CA SER A 110 24.22 1.32 4.25
C SER A 110 22.85 1.60 4.90
N SER A 111 22.04 0.55 5.06
CA SER A 111 20.74 0.58 5.74
C SER A 111 20.53 -0.62 6.65
N ILE A 112 19.66 -0.44 7.65
CA ILE A 112 19.08 -1.52 8.46
C ILE A 112 17.55 -1.39 8.45
N GLU A 113 16.87 -2.47 8.10
CA GLU A 113 15.42 -2.52 7.87
C GLU A 113 14.80 -3.69 8.66
N LEU A 114 13.91 -3.38 9.60
CA LEU A 114 13.08 -4.35 10.31
C LEU A 114 11.73 -4.43 9.59
N MET A 115 11.49 -5.53 8.89
CA MET A 115 10.43 -5.66 7.88
C MET A 115 9.13 -6.28 8.43
N SER A 116 8.89 -6.24 9.74
CA SER A 116 7.67 -6.79 10.35
C SER A 116 7.51 -6.44 11.83
N SER A 117 6.26 -6.38 12.29
CA SER A 117 5.94 -6.48 13.72
C SER A 117 6.58 -7.75 14.31
N GLY A 118 7.27 -7.62 15.45
CA GLY A 118 7.98 -8.70 16.11
C GLY A 118 9.39 -9.01 15.59
N ALA A 119 9.88 -8.34 14.55
CA ALA A 119 11.33 -8.28 14.30
C ALA A 119 11.99 -7.35 15.33
N ASN A 120 13.20 -7.63 15.80
CA ASN A 120 13.87 -6.75 16.77
C ASN A 120 15.40 -6.72 16.69
N ILE A 121 15.99 -5.59 17.11
CA ILE A 121 17.41 -5.46 17.43
C ILE A 121 17.51 -5.29 18.94
N GLN A 122 18.35 -6.10 19.60
CA GLN A 122 18.57 -6.01 21.03
C GLN A 122 20.00 -6.35 21.45
N SER A 123 20.31 -6.08 22.72
CA SER A 123 21.56 -6.44 23.36
C SER A 123 21.28 -7.24 24.62
N THR A 124 22.22 -8.11 25.00
CA THR A 124 22.21 -8.85 26.26
C THR A 124 23.59 -8.78 26.90
N SER A 125 23.65 -8.46 28.19
CA SER A 125 24.91 -8.36 28.93
C SER A 125 24.77 -8.92 30.35
N ASN A 126 25.82 -9.60 30.80
CA ASN A 126 25.92 -10.11 32.17
C ASN A 126 26.41 -9.02 33.16
N LEU A 127 26.70 -7.81 32.66
CA LEU A 127 27.23 -6.69 33.42
C LEU A 127 26.15 -5.62 33.67
N LEU A 128 26.02 -5.18 34.93
CA LEU A 128 25.12 -4.09 35.32
C LEU A 128 25.57 -2.75 34.73
N GLY A 129 24.63 -1.95 34.22
CA GLY A 129 24.91 -0.61 33.67
C GLY A 129 25.69 -0.60 32.35
N TYR A 130 25.98 -1.78 31.78
CA TYR A 130 26.75 -1.90 30.55
C TYR A 130 26.02 -1.30 29.35
N ASN A 131 26.72 -0.40 28.63
CA ASN A 131 26.17 0.36 27.52
C ASN A 131 27.07 0.39 26.26
N GLY A 132 28.03 -0.55 26.16
CA GLY A 132 29.07 -0.54 25.13
C GLY A 132 28.63 -1.03 23.75
N ASN A 133 27.55 -1.81 23.65
CA ASN A 133 27.09 -2.37 22.37
C ASN A 133 26.33 -1.31 21.57
N THR A 134 26.78 -1.04 20.34
CA THR A 134 26.27 0.06 19.50
C THR A 134 26.18 -0.33 18.03
N ILE A 135 25.22 0.29 17.34
CA ILE A 135 25.21 0.38 15.87
C ILE A 135 25.36 1.86 15.49
N SER A 136 26.25 2.17 14.55
CA SER A 136 26.36 3.48 13.93
C SER A 136 26.25 3.41 12.41
N ILE A 137 25.68 4.45 11.81
CA ILE A 137 25.60 4.65 10.35
C ILE A 137 26.23 6.02 10.04
N ASN A 138 27.27 6.05 9.21
CA ASN A 138 28.03 7.27 8.87
C ASN A 138 28.41 8.13 10.10
N GLY A 139 28.88 7.48 11.16
CA GLY A 139 29.29 8.13 12.41
C GLY A 139 28.16 8.53 13.37
N THR A 140 26.88 8.39 12.97
CA THR A 140 25.74 8.62 13.87
C THR A 140 25.32 7.31 14.52
N THR A 141 25.30 7.26 15.85
CA THR A 141 24.79 6.10 16.61
C THR A 141 23.28 5.98 16.44
N VAL A 142 22.82 4.88 15.84
CA VAL A 142 21.40 4.59 15.60
C VAL A 142 20.81 3.66 16.65
N PHE A 143 21.64 2.85 17.31
CA PHE A 143 21.25 1.96 18.41
C PHE A 143 22.35 1.95 19.47
N GLN A 144 21.94 1.93 20.74
CA GLN A 144 22.81 1.66 21.89
C GLN A 144 22.05 0.76 22.87
N GLY A 145 22.63 -0.39 23.19
CA GLY A 145 22.10 -1.26 24.25
C GLY A 145 22.43 -0.70 25.63
N TYR A 146 21.54 -0.86 26.61
CA TYR A 146 21.74 -0.47 28.01
C TYR A 146 21.23 -1.54 29.01
N SER A 147 22.13 -2.20 29.75
CA SER A 147 21.77 -3.25 30.70
C SER A 147 21.31 -2.70 32.05
N THR A 148 20.06 -3.01 32.41
CA THR A 148 19.45 -2.61 33.70
C THR A 148 19.63 -3.65 34.81
N SER A 149 20.02 -4.89 34.47
CA SER A 149 20.10 -6.02 35.41
C SER A 149 21.02 -7.12 34.85
N VAL A 150 21.64 -7.91 35.73
CA VAL A 150 22.45 -9.07 35.30
C VAL A 150 21.58 -10.03 34.48
N ASN A 151 22.10 -10.49 33.35
CA ASN A 151 21.42 -11.40 32.40
C ASN A 151 20.10 -10.85 31.83
N SER A 152 19.87 -9.54 31.84
CA SER A 152 18.66 -8.97 31.23
C SER A 152 18.85 -8.54 29.78
N THR A 153 17.76 -8.65 29.02
CA THR A 153 17.59 -7.95 27.76
C THR A 153 17.60 -6.45 28.02
N THR A 154 18.51 -5.74 27.37
CA THR A 154 18.78 -4.33 27.63
C THR A 154 17.63 -3.40 27.22
N ARG A 155 17.49 -2.24 27.88
CA ARG A 155 16.81 -1.09 27.26
C ARG A 155 17.56 -0.69 25.98
N GLY A 156 16.81 -0.19 24.98
CA GLY A 156 17.32 0.12 23.64
C GLY A 156 16.77 -0.77 22.53
N VAL A 157 15.88 -1.73 22.84
CA VAL A 157 15.24 -2.60 21.83
C VAL A 157 14.57 -1.78 20.73
N VAL A 158 15.08 -1.94 19.50
CA VAL A 158 14.42 -1.42 18.30
C VAL A 158 13.47 -2.50 17.82
N ASN A 159 12.18 -2.18 17.77
CA ASN A 159 11.15 -3.11 17.29
C ASN A 159 10.77 -2.75 15.86
N GLY A 160 10.49 -3.78 15.05
CA GLY A 160 9.92 -3.62 13.72
C GLY A 160 8.42 -3.32 13.78
N PRO A 161 7.85 -2.71 12.71
CA PRO A 161 8.54 -2.28 11.51
C PRO A 161 9.28 -0.94 11.70
N SER A 162 10.59 -0.90 11.40
CA SER A 162 11.42 0.30 11.51
C SER A 162 12.64 0.25 10.60
N SER A 163 13.17 1.41 10.21
CA SER A 163 14.35 1.52 9.35
C SER A 163 15.27 2.65 9.74
N ALA A 164 16.58 2.44 9.64
CA ALA A 164 17.62 3.46 9.69
C ALA A 164 18.50 3.36 8.44
N SER A 165 18.79 4.48 7.79
CA SER A 165 19.55 4.51 6.53
C SER A 165 20.47 5.72 6.47
N SER A 166 21.60 5.59 5.78
CA SER A 166 22.50 6.71 5.49
C SER A 166 21.89 7.78 4.58
N ALA A 167 20.78 7.47 3.90
CA ALA A 167 19.98 8.44 3.15
C ALA A 167 19.16 9.40 4.06
N MET A 168 19.10 9.13 5.38
CA MET A 168 18.40 9.95 6.36
C MET A 168 19.41 10.84 7.10
N ALA A 169 19.03 12.08 7.42
CA ALA A 169 19.90 13.06 8.06
C ALA A 169 19.21 13.67 9.30
N PRO A 170 19.61 13.30 10.54
CA PRO A 170 20.56 12.24 10.88
C PRO A 170 20.01 10.84 10.59
N PRO A 171 20.86 9.82 10.38
CA PRO A 171 20.44 8.42 10.44
C PRO A 171 19.85 8.11 11.81
N MET A 172 18.64 7.57 11.86
CA MET A 172 17.97 7.11 13.07
C MET A 172 16.90 6.09 12.72
N PHE A 173 16.55 5.21 13.66
CA PHE A 173 15.41 4.31 13.46
C PHE A 173 14.11 5.10 13.50
N MET A 174 13.42 5.15 12.37
CA MET A 174 12.05 5.64 12.24
C MET A 174 11.14 4.43 12.00
N ASN A 175 9.93 4.44 12.55
CA ASN A 175 8.93 3.41 12.24
C ASN A 175 8.69 3.39 10.73
N SER A 176 8.91 2.24 10.10
CA SER A 176 8.68 2.05 8.67
C SER A 176 7.25 1.56 8.47
N ILE A 177 6.61 1.92 7.37
CA ILE A 177 5.32 1.32 7.03
C ILE A 177 5.50 -0.19 6.80
N LEU A 178 4.44 -0.94 7.07
CA LEU A 178 4.34 -2.32 6.63
C LEU A 178 3.12 -2.44 5.71
N PRO A 179 3.26 -3.00 4.49
CA PRO A 179 2.10 -3.23 3.63
C PRO A 179 1.04 -4.06 4.36
N ILE A 180 -0.20 -3.60 4.30
CA ILE A 180 -1.30 -4.28 4.98
C ILE A 180 -1.48 -5.71 4.44
N LYS A 181 -1.43 -6.70 5.34
CA LYS A 181 -1.48 -8.11 4.93
C LYS A 181 -2.90 -8.52 4.53
N LEU A 182 -3.14 -8.67 3.22
CA LEU A 182 -4.39 -9.19 2.67
C LEU A 182 -4.44 -10.73 2.78
N TYR A 183 -5.36 -11.27 3.59
CA TYR A 183 -5.48 -12.71 3.82
C TYR A 183 -6.33 -13.41 2.76
N ASN A 184 -7.49 -12.84 2.44
CA ASN A 184 -8.34 -13.29 1.35
C ASN A 184 -8.97 -12.07 0.65
N PHE A 185 -9.46 -12.31 -0.55
CA PHE A 185 -10.32 -11.41 -1.30
C PHE A 185 -11.17 -12.29 -2.21
N GLU A 186 -12.48 -12.07 -2.24
CA GLU A 186 -13.43 -12.81 -3.06
C GLU A 186 -14.55 -11.91 -3.56
N ALA A 187 -15.17 -12.33 -4.67
CA ALA A 187 -16.30 -11.67 -5.29
C ALA A 187 -17.40 -12.72 -5.53
N LYS A 188 -18.62 -12.46 -5.05
CA LYS A 188 -19.77 -13.37 -5.17
C LYS A 188 -21.02 -12.62 -5.59
N GLU A 189 -21.94 -13.30 -6.25
CA GLU A 189 -23.23 -12.69 -6.60
C GLU A 189 -24.11 -12.53 -5.36
N TYR A 190 -24.75 -11.36 -5.23
CA TYR A 190 -25.82 -11.14 -4.27
C TYR A 190 -26.86 -10.18 -4.83
N ARG A 191 -28.10 -10.66 -5.04
CA ARG A 191 -29.21 -9.86 -5.61
C ARG A 191 -28.83 -9.15 -6.93
N GLU A 192 -28.24 -9.88 -7.87
CA GLU A 192 -27.74 -9.34 -9.15
C GLU A 192 -26.71 -8.18 -8.94
N GLN A 193 -25.83 -8.29 -7.95
CA GLN A 193 -24.73 -7.36 -7.67
C GLN A 193 -23.46 -8.16 -7.37
N ALA A 194 -22.28 -7.56 -7.57
CA ALA A 194 -21.03 -8.17 -7.13
C ALA A 194 -20.75 -7.75 -5.68
N MET A 195 -20.86 -8.70 -4.75
CA MET A 195 -20.51 -8.54 -3.35
C MET A 195 -19.04 -8.94 -3.17
N LEU A 196 -18.19 -7.93 -2.99
CA LEU A 196 -16.77 -8.08 -2.70
C LEU A 196 -16.56 -8.24 -1.19
N ARG A 197 -15.73 -9.18 -0.77
CA ARG A 197 -15.38 -9.42 0.65
C ARG A 197 -13.90 -9.72 0.81
N TRP A 198 -13.28 -9.17 1.86
CA TRP A 198 -11.88 -9.43 2.17
C TRP A 198 -11.60 -9.35 3.68
N LYS A 199 -10.53 -10.04 4.07
CA LYS A 199 -9.93 -9.99 5.40
C LYS A 199 -8.54 -9.40 5.28
N ALA A 200 -8.27 -8.37 6.06
CA ALA A 200 -6.96 -7.73 6.12
C ALA A 200 -6.45 -7.68 7.57
N GLY A 201 -5.13 -7.83 7.72
CA GLY A 201 -4.43 -7.76 8.99
C GLY A 201 -4.05 -6.35 9.41
N GLU A 202 -3.16 -6.28 10.38
CA GLU A 202 -2.52 -5.04 10.80
C GLU A 202 -1.76 -4.38 9.64
N GLY A 203 -1.86 -3.06 9.57
CA GLY A 203 -1.04 -2.18 8.75
C GLY A 203 -0.89 -0.87 9.51
N ILE A 204 0.31 -0.61 10.05
CA ILE A 204 0.58 0.65 10.76
C ILE A 204 0.56 1.78 9.72
N ASN A 205 -0.25 2.81 9.99
CA ASN A 205 -0.54 3.92 9.08
C ASN A 205 -1.33 3.55 7.81
N PHE A 206 -2.14 2.49 7.82
CA PHE A 206 -3.09 2.22 6.74
C PHE A 206 -4.26 3.24 6.72
N ASN A 207 -4.70 3.68 5.53
CA ASN A 207 -5.76 4.69 5.34
C ASN A 207 -7.05 4.07 4.81
N ARG A 208 -7.01 3.43 3.63
CA ARG A 208 -8.20 2.90 2.95
C ARG A 208 -7.87 1.87 1.88
N PHE A 209 -8.85 1.04 1.56
CA PHE A 209 -8.91 0.31 0.30
C PHE A 209 -9.60 1.19 -0.75
N GLU A 210 -8.98 1.39 -1.91
CA GLU A 210 -9.66 1.75 -3.16
C GLU A 210 -10.02 0.46 -3.89
N ILE A 211 -11.30 0.31 -4.26
CA ILE A 211 -11.81 -0.83 -5.01
C ILE A 211 -11.75 -0.45 -6.48
N GLU A 212 -10.96 -1.17 -7.26
CA GLU A 212 -10.84 -0.98 -8.70
C GLU A 212 -11.48 -2.14 -9.47
N ARG A 213 -12.15 -1.81 -10.56
CA ARG A 213 -12.79 -2.75 -11.49
C ARG A 213 -12.25 -2.57 -12.90
N SER A 214 -12.12 -3.66 -13.63
CA SER A 214 -11.70 -3.69 -15.02
C SER A 214 -12.60 -4.64 -15.84
N PRO A 215 -12.94 -4.32 -17.11
CA PRO A 215 -13.62 -5.24 -18.03
C PRO A 215 -12.70 -6.33 -18.59
N ASP A 216 -11.37 -6.09 -18.61
CA ASP A 216 -10.40 -6.89 -19.37
C ASP A 216 -9.14 -7.27 -18.58
N GLY A 217 -9.03 -6.82 -17.33
CA GLY A 217 -7.88 -7.01 -16.45
C GLY A 217 -6.74 -6.01 -16.69
N LYS A 218 -6.87 -5.09 -17.65
CA LYS A 218 -5.82 -4.14 -18.05
C LYS A 218 -6.19 -2.70 -17.74
N GLU A 219 -7.39 -2.27 -18.12
CA GLU A 219 -7.89 -0.92 -17.88
C GLU A 219 -8.71 -0.88 -16.59
N TRP A 220 -8.26 -0.13 -15.59
CA TRP A 220 -8.81 -0.14 -14.23
C TRP A 220 -9.48 1.18 -13.86
N SER A 221 -10.68 1.12 -13.31
CA SER A 221 -11.43 2.28 -12.79
C SER A 221 -11.75 2.09 -11.31
N VAL A 222 -11.49 3.12 -10.49
CA VAL A 222 -11.91 3.14 -9.08
C VAL A 222 -13.44 3.22 -9.02
N ILE A 223 -14.09 2.24 -8.40
CA ILE A 223 -15.55 2.19 -8.24
C ILE A 223 -16.03 2.54 -6.82
N GLY A 224 -15.11 2.64 -5.86
CA GLY A 224 -15.39 3.07 -4.49
C GLY A 224 -14.19 2.90 -3.57
N SER A 225 -14.38 3.23 -2.29
CA SER A 225 -13.36 3.08 -1.26
C SER A 225 -13.95 2.68 0.09
N VAL A 226 -13.21 1.91 0.88
CA VAL A 226 -13.55 1.54 2.26
C VAL A 226 -12.39 1.93 3.17
N GLY A 227 -12.65 2.80 4.14
CA GLY A 227 -11.64 3.27 5.10
C GLY A 227 -11.17 2.18 6.06
N ALA A 228 -10.00 2.37 6.64
CA ALA A 228 -9.46 1.50 7.69
C ALA A 228 -10.43 1.38 8.88
N GLY A 229 -10.55 0.18 9.46
CA GLY A 229 -11.22 -0.01 10.74
C GLY A 229 -10.47 0.68 11.88
N LYS A 230 -11.19 1.22 12.87
CA LYS A 230 -10.60 1.99 13.98
C LYS A 230 -9.69 1.19 14.93
N ASN A 231 -9.73 -0.15 14.85
CA ASN A 231 -9.02 -1.05 15.78
C ASN A 231 -8.00 -1.90 15.01
N ALA A 232 -6.79 -1.38 14.84
CA ALA A 232 -5.74 -1.99 14.02
C ALA A 232 -5.16 -3.34 14.55
N GLN A 233 -5.52 -3.77 15.76
CA GLN A 233 -4.96 -4.95 16.42
C GLN A 233 -5.64 -6.29 16.07
N VAL A 234 -6.70 -6.30 15.24
CA VAL A 234 -7.45 -7.53 14.91
C VAL A 234 -7.68 -7.64 13.40
N VAL A 235 -7.51 -8.85 12.86
CA VAL A 235 -7.88 -9.18 11.47
C VAL A 235 -9.34 -8.80 11.24
N SER A 236 -9.57 -7.85 10.36
CA SER A 236 -10.88 -7.23 10.19
C SER A 236 -11.54 -7.70 8.89
N ASP A 237 -12.83 -7.99 8.98
CA ASP A 237 -13.71 -8.29 7.85
C ASP A 237 -14.20 -7.00 7.19
N TYR A 238 -14.02 -6.90 5.87
CA TYR A 238 -14.44 -5.78 5.05
C TYR A 238 -15.31 -6.26 3.88
N SER A 239 -16.19 -5.39 3.39
CA SER A 239 -17.01 -5.67 2.21
C SER A 239 -17.33 -4.42 1.40
N PHE A 240 -17.61 -4.62 0.12
CA PHE A 240 -18.05 -3.58 -0.81
C PHE A 240 -19.05 -4.18 -1.80
N ALA A 241 -20.14 -3.46 -2.08
CA ALA A 241 -21.15 -3.88 -3.05
C ALA A 241 -21.02 -3.07 -4.35
N ASP A 242 -20.55 -3.70 -5.42
CA ASP A 242 -20.71 -3.16 -6.75
C ASP A 242 -22.15 -3.40 -7.20
N VAL A 243 -22.97 -2.36 -7.01
CA VAL A 243 -24.40 -2.35 -7.36
C VAL A 243 -24.67 -2.35 -8.87
N PHE A 244 -23.66 -2.03 -9.68
CA PHE A 244 -23.75 -1.87 -11.13
C PHE A 244 -22.55 -2.57 -11.81
N PRO A 245 -22.36 -3.90 -11.58
CA PRO A 245 -21.29 -4.65 -12.23
C PRO A 245 -21.52 -4.65 -13.74
N LEU A 246 -20.46 -4.80 -14.53
CA LEU A 246 -20.56 -4.95 -15.98
C LEU A 246 -21.23 -6.29 -16.30
N ASN A 247 -21.92 -6.38 -17.44
CA ASN A 247 -22.41 -7.68 -17.90
C ASN A 247 -21.24 -8.50 -18.48
N GLY A 248 -21.20 -9.78 -18.15
CA GLY A 248 -20.09 -10.67 -18.47
C GLY A 248 -19.04 -10.68 -17.35
N THR A 249 -17.78 -10.81 -17.75
CA THR A 249 -16.64 -10.91 -16.83
C THR A 249 -16.25 -9.53 -16.27
N ASN A 250 -16.10 -9.46 -14.95
CA ASN A 250 -15.54 -8.33 -14.23
C ASN A 250 -14.28 -8.79 -13.51
N TYR A 251 -13.22 -8.00 -13.59
CA TYR A 251 -12.02 -8.17 -12.78
C TYR A 251 -12.03 -7.13 -11.68
N TYR A 252 -11.75 -7.53 -10.44
CA TYR A 252 -11.66 -6.62 -9.30
C TYR A 252 -10.29 -6.75 -8.63
N ARG A 253 -9.75 -5.63 -8.15
CA ARG A 253 -8.56 -5.60 -7.30
C ARG A 253 -8.73 -4.57 -6.19
N LEU A 254 -8.03 -4.81 -5.08
CA LEU A 254 -7.90 -3.82 -4.01
C LEU A 254 -6.60 -3.05 -4.22
N LYS A 255 -6.69 -1.73 -4.28
CA LYS A 255 -5.55 -0.83 -4.14
C LYS A 255 -5.52 -0.38 -2.69
N MET A 256 -4.53 -0.87 -1.96
CA MET A 256 -4.38 -0.67 -0.52
C MET A 256 -3.56 0.61 -0.34
N ILE A 257 -4.12 1.62 0.34
CA ILE A 257 -3.54 2.97 0.43
C ILE A 257 -3.25 3.32 1.88
N ASP A 258 -2.04 3.83 2.13
CA ASP A 258 -1.57 4.27 3.43
C ASP A 258 -1.84 5.76 3.67
N ILE A 259 -1.64 6.23 4.91
CA ILE A 259 -1.87 7.62 5.32
C ILE A 259 -0.94 8.59 4.58
N ASP A 260 0.24 8.13 4.18
CA ASP A 260 1.19 8.87 3.35
C ASP A 260 0.93 8.80 1.83
N ALA A 261 -0.21 8.22 1.44
CA ALA A 261 -0.67 8.01 0.07
C ALA A 261 0.18 7.05 -0.79
N ARG A 262 1.13 6.30 -0.21
CA ARG A 262 1.69 5.11 -0.88
C ARG A 262 0.61 4.05 -1.05
N TYR A 263 0.81 3.16 -2.02
CA TYR A 263 -0.15 2.10 -2.32
C TYR A 263 0.48 0.83 -2.86
N GLU A 264 -0.19 -0.28 -2.60
CA GLU A 264 0.08 -1.59 -3.22
C GLU A 264 -1.21 -2.20 -3.79
N TYR A 265 -1.06 -3.10 -4.77
CA TYR A 265 -2.18 -3.84 -5.33
C TYR A 265 -2.29 -5.23 -4.71
N GLY A 266 -3.46 -5.56 -4.18
CA GLY A 266 -3.83 -6.90 -3.77
C GLY A 266 -4.06 -7.83 -4.96
N LYS A 267 -4.41 -9.10 -4.66
CA LYS A 267 -4.76 -10.10 -5.68
C LYS A 267 -5.94 -9.63 -6.54
N VAL A 268 -5.91 -9.98 -7.82
CA VAL A 268 -7.07 -9.83 -8.71
C VAL A 268 -8.03 -10.99 -8.49
N VAL A 269 -9.34 -10.70 -8.42
CA VAL A 269 -10.41 -11.69 -8.44
C VAL A 269 -11.31 -11.49 -9.64
N LEU A 270 -11.83 -12.59 -10.19
CA LEU A 270 -12.74 -12.60 -11.31
C LEU A 270 -14.16 -12.89 -10.83
N PHE A 271 -15.14 -12.15 -11.35
CA PHE A 271 -16.56 -12.39 -11.14
C PHE A 271 -17.32 -12.20 -12.44
N ALA A 272 -18.05 -13.23 -12.88
CA ALA A 272 -18.90 -13.17 -14.06
C ALA A 272 -20.37 -13.08 -13.64
N ILE A 273 -21.11 -12.15 -14.26
CA ILE A 273 -22.56 -11.99 -14.04
C ILE A 273 -23.28 -11.83 -15.37
N GLN A 274 -24.43 -12.47 -15.53
CA GLN A 274 -25.30 -12.31 -16.69
C GLN A 274 -26.56 -11.54 -16.28
N ASN A 275 -26.50 -10.21 -16.37
CA ASN A 275 -27.64 -9.35 -16.09
C ASN A 275 -28.66 -9.50 -17.20
N LYS A 276 -29.79 -10.17 -16.94
CA LYS A 276 -30.86 -10.38 -17.95
C LYS A 276 -31.71 -9.13 -18.22
N SER A 277 -31.55 -8.10 -17.41
CA SER A 277 -32.37 -6.87 -17.42
C SER A 277 -31.51 -5.64 -17.66
N VAL A 278 -32.05 -4.66 -18.40
CA VAL A 278 -31.38 -3.38 -18.62
C VAL A 278 -31.33 -2.58 -17.32
N ARG A 279 -30.16 -2.04 -16.98
CA ARG A 279 -29.95 -1.19 -15.81
C ARG A 279 -29.43 0.17 -16.22
N ILE A 280 -30.06 1.23 -15.71
CA ILE A 280 -29.63 2.62 -15.94
C ILE A 280 -29.49 3.32 -14.58
N LYS A 281 -28.36 3.98 -14.34
CA LYS A 281 -28.09 4.85 -13.19
C LYS A 281 -27.69 6.23 -13.67
N VAL A 282 -28.16 7.25 -12.97
CA VAL A 282 -27.91 8.67 -13.30
C VAL A 282 -27.34 9.36 -12.08
N TYR A 283 -26.28 10.17 -12.25
CA TYR A 283 -25.66 10.92 -11.17
C TYR A 283 -24.78 12.08 -11.69
N PRO A 284 -24.55 13.14 -10.90
CA PRO A 284 -25.32 13.51 -9.72
C PRO A 284 -26.78 13.83 -10.10
N ASN A 285 -27.65 14.00 -9.12
CA ASN A 285 -28.99 14.55 -9.30
C ASN A 285 -29.40 15.18 -7.96
N PRO A 286 -29.52 16.52 -7.85
CA PRO A 286 -29.43 17.53 -8.92
C PRO A 286 -28.07 17.64 -9.63
N ILE A 287 -28.07 18.18 -10.86
CA ILE A 287 -26.87 18.50 -11.64
C ILE A 287 -26.62 20.01 -11.73
N ASN A 288 -25.35 20.39 -11.87
CA ASN A 288 -24.94 21.77 -12.20
C ASN A 288 -24.59 21.92 -13.69
N THR A 289 -23.76 21.01 -14.23
CA THR A 289 -23.20 21.11 -15.59
C THR A 289 -23.21 19.78 -16.32
N VAL A 290 -22.66 18.71 -15.74
CA VAL A 290 -22.55 17.39 -16.39
C VAL A 290 -23.40 16.35 -15.64
N LEU A 291 -24.16 15.58 -16.41
CA LEU A 291 -24.87 14.38 -15.97
C LEU A 291 -24.08 13.14 -16.42
N GLN A 292 -23.85 12.19 -15.51
CA GLN A 292 -23.32 10.86 -15.82
C GLN A 292 -24.48 9.86 -15.94
N VAL A 293 -24.53 9.15 -17.06
CA VAL A 293 -25.55 8.12 -17.35
C VAL A 293 -24.84 6.78 -17.52
N ALA A 294 -24.81 5.97 -16.46
CA ALA A 294 -24.26 4.62 -16.49
C ALA A 294 -25.33 3.63 -16.94
N ILE A 295 -25.11 2.99 -18.09
CA ILE A 295 -26.00 1.99 -18.67
C ILE A 295 -25.28 0.64 -18.65
N ASN A 296 -25.97 -0.40 -18.18
CA ASN A 296 -25.59 -1.78 -18.42
C ASN A 296 -26.73 -2.49 -19.14
N GLN A 297 -26.50 -2.83 -20.40
CA GLN A 297 -27.35 -3.69 -21.22
C GLN A 297 -26.47 -4.69 -21.99
N PRO A 298 -26.68 -6.01 -21.82
CA PRO A 298 -25.97 -7.03 -22.58
C PRO A 298 -26.12 -6.81 -24.10
N GLY A 299 -25.04 -6.96 -24.85
CA GLY A 299 -25.07 -6.98 -26.31
C GLY A 299 -25.38 -5.64 -27.00
N VAL A 300 -25.57 -4.54 -26.26
CA VAL A 300 -25.86 -3.21 -26.82
C VAL A 300 -24.70 -2.26 -26.52
N GLN A 301 -24.13 -1.68 -27.57
CA GLN A 301 -23.02 -0.72 -27.46
C GLN A 301 -23.44 0.71 -27.81
N HIS A 302 -24.45 0.90 -28.66
CA HIS A 302 -24.92 2.22 -29.10
C HIS A 302 -26.22 2.62 -28.43
N TYR A 303 -26.27 3.87 -27.97
CA TYR A 303 -27.42 4.46 -27.29
C TYR A 303 -27.70 5.86 -27.85
N VAL A 304 -28.97 6.22 -27.98
CA VAL A 304 -29.38 7.63 -28.10
C VAL A 304 -29.82 8.10 -26.72
N ILE A 305 -29.20 9.16 -26.22
CA ILE A 305 -29.61 9.82 -24.98
C ILE A 305 -30.36 11.09 -25.33
N ARG A 306 -31.52 11.28 -24.69
CA ARG A 306 -32.33 12.51 -24.80
C ARG A 306 -32.64 13.10 -23.43
N LEU A 307 -32.67 14.43 -23.37
CA LEU A 307 -33.27 15.17 -22.27
C LEU A 307 -34.50 15.90 -22.80
N ILE A 308 -35.62 15.74 -22.10
CA ILE A 308 -36.93 16.29 -22.44
C ILE A 308 -37.36 17.24 -21.34
N ASN A 309 -37.72 18.47 -21.67
CA ASN A 309 -38.16 19.46 -20.68
C ASN A 309 -39.62 19.22 -20.24
N LYS A 310 -40.09 19.99 -19.24
CA LYS A 310 -41.48 19.96 -18.75
C LYS A 310 -42.59 20.24 -19.80
N SER A 311 -42.24 20.74 -20.98
CA SER A 311 -43.19 20.98 -22.09
C SER A 311 -43.09 19.93 -23.20
N GLY A 312 -42.47 18.78 -22.93
CA GLY A 312 -42.28 17.70 -23.92
C GLY A 312 -41.25 18.00 -25.01
N LYS A 313 -40.55 19.14 -24.96
CA LYS A 313 -39.53 19.49 -25.97
C LYS A 313 -38.23 18.77 -25.65
N VAL A 314 -37.72 18.02 -26.63
CA VAL A 314 -36.36 17.47 -26.63
C VAL A 314 -35.37 18.64 -26.68
N VAL A 315 -34.50 18.75 -25.68
CA VAL A 315 -33.46 19.79 -25.56
C VAL A 315 -32.04 19.26 -25.72
N TYR A 316 -31.87 17.95 -25.66
CA TYR A 316 -30.62 17.23 -25.92
C TYR A 316 -30.98 15.93 -26.66
N ASN A 317 -30.23 15.54 -27.69
CA ASN A 317 -30.45 14.30 -28.46
C ASN A 317 -29.15 13.87 -29.17
N HIS A 318 -28.36 13.00 -28.55
CA HIS A 318 -27.06 12.57 -29.10
C HIS A 318 -26.91 11.04 -29.07
N LYS A 319 -26.24 10.51 -30.10
CA LYS A 319 -25.74 9.13 -30.12
C LYS A 319 -24.46 9.04 -29.29
N HIS A 320 -24.35 7.96 -28.54
CA HIS A 320 -23.23 7.62 -27.66
C HIS A 320 -22.89 6.14 -27.77
N SER A 321 -21.63 5.81 -27.52
CA SER A 321 -21.15 4.42 -27.44
C SER A 321 -20.70 4.13 -26.01
N SER A 322 -21.12 3.00 -25.44
CA SER A 322 -20.62 2.53 -24.13
C SER A 322 -20.51 1.01 -24.09
N THR A 323 -19.36 0.54 -23.61
CA THR A 323 -19.03 -0.87 -23.35
C THR A 323 -19.10 -1.21 -21.85
N GLY A 324 -19.74 -0.35 -21.03
CA GLY A 324 -19.84 -0.52 -19.57
C GLY A 324 -19.46 0.70 -18.73
N GLY A 325 -19.13 1.82 -19.38
CA GLY A 325 -18.82 3.09 -18.73
C GLY A 325 -20.05 3.97 -18.50
N ALA A 326 -19.87 5.03 -17.69
CA ALA A 326 -20.82 6.12 -17.61
C ALA A 326 -20.64 7.08 -18.80
N ILE A 327 -21.75 7.43 -19.45
CA ILE A 327 -21.78 8.39 -20.55
C ILE A 327 -21.94 9.79 -19.95
N SER A 328 -21.04 10.71 -20.31
CA SER A 328 -21.11 12.11 -19.91
C SER A 328 -22.02 12.91 -20.85
N VAL A 329 -23.03 13.54 -20.28
CA VAL A 329 -23.99 14.43 -20.95
C VAL A 329 -23.76 15.85 -20.43
N ASP A 330 -23.25 16.74 -21.29
CA ASP A 330 -23.20 18.17 -20.98
C ASP A 330 -24.60 18.77 -21.02
N ALA A 331 -24.97 19.39 -19.91
CA ALA A 331 -26.23 20.08 -19.67
C ALA A 331 -26.01 21.53 -19.18
N GLY A 332 -24.78 22.05 -19.16
CA GLY A 332 -24.47 23.41 -18.67
C GLY A 332 -25.15 24.52 -19.48
N HIS A 333 -25.41 24.25 -20.75
CA HIS A 333 -26.17 25.13 -21.66
C HIS A 333 -27.69 25.11 -21.41
N LEU A 334 -28.23 24.14 -20.65
CA LEU A 334 -29.66 24.04 -20.34
C LEU A 334 -30.06 25.00 -19.21
N SER A 335 -31.33 25.39 -19.18
CA SER A 335 -31.89 26.22 -18.10
C SER A 335 -32.15 25.41 -16.82
N PRO A 336 -32.08 26.00 -15.62
CA PRO A 336 -32.52 25.34 -14.40
C PRO A 336 -33.96 24.83 -14.50
N GLY A 337 -34.24 23.67 -13.91
CA GLY A 337 -35.57 23.06 -13.93
C GLY A 337 -35.55 21.53 -13.98
N THR A 338 -36.74 20.95 -14.16
CA THR A 338 -36.95 19.51 -14.22
C THR A 338 -36.96 19.00 -15.66
N TYR A 339 -36.25 17.90 -15.90
CA TYR A 339 -36.14 17.22 -17.18
C TYR A 339 -36.35 15.71 -17.01
N PHE A 340 -36.80 15.06 -18.08
CA PHE A 340 -36.89 13.61 -18.17
C PHE A 340 -35.76 13.08 -19.05
N LEU A 341 -35.06 12.06 -18.57
CA LEU A 341 -34.06 11.32 -19.35
C LEU A 341 -34.74 10.19 -20.13
N GLU A 342 -34.50 10.13 -21.44
CA GLU A 342 -34.77 8.96 -22.28
C GLU A 342 -33.45 8.32 -22.73
N VAL A 343 -33.43 6.99 -22.78
CA VAL A 343 -32.33 6.18 -23.32
C VAL A 343 -32.90 5.17 -24.31
N LEU A 344 -32.38 5.19 -25.53
CA LEU A 344 -32.85 4.36 -26.63
C LEU A 344 -31.70 3.50 -27.14
N ASN A 345 -31.92 2.21 -27.29
CA ASN A 345 -31.05 1.32 -28.05
C ASN A 345 -31.51 1.27 -29.52
N GLU A 346 -30.72 0.62 -30.39
CA GLU A 346 -31.05 0.43 -31.82
C GLU A 346 -32.38 -0.32 -32.04
N ASN A 347 -32.80 -1.14 -31.06
CA ASN A 347 -34.06 -1.91 -31.10
C ASN A 347 -35.29 -1.15 -30.56
N GLY A 348 -35.15 0.13 -30.21
CA GLY A 348 -36.27 1.05 -30.22
C GLY A 348 -36.97 1.41 -28.91
N LEU A 349 -36.48 1.02 -27.71
CA LEU A 349 -36.70 1.71 -26.42
C LEU A 349 -36.15 0.91 -25.21
N THR A 350 -35.44 1.59 -24.31
CA THR A 350 -35.43 1.23 -22.87
C THR A 350 -35.82 2.46 -22.07
N ARG A 351 -37.13 2.73 -22.00
CA ARG A 351 -37.66 3.88 -21.26
C ARG A 351 -37.36 3.72 -19.76
N VAL A 352 -36.48 4.56 -19.24
CA VAL A 352 -36.25 4.70 -17.80
C VAL A 352 -36.42 6.17 -17.45
N ASP A 353 -37.68 6.59 -17.31
CA ASP A 353 -38.04 7.95 -16.89
C ASP A 353 -37.38 8.24 -15.54
N ARG A 354 -36.35 9.09 -15.58
CA ARG A 354 -35.76 9.67 -14.37
C ARG A 354 -35.89 11.17 -14.41
N THR A 355 -36.51 11.70 -13.37
CA THR A 355 -36.60 13.12 -13.05
C THR A 355 -35.19 13.64 -12.75
N ILE A 356 -34.60 14.37 -13.69
CA ILE A 356 -33.33 15.07 -13.51
C ILE A 356 -33.63 16.52 -13.13
N VAL A 357 -33.03 17.01 -12.04
CA VAL A 357 -33.14 18.40 -11.59
C VAL A 357 -31.85 19.13 -11.98
N ILE A 358 -31.97 20.14 -12.84
CA ILE A 358 -30.86 21.04 -13.17
C ILE A 358 -30.96 22.27 -12.27
N GLN A 359 -29.86 22.59 -11.59
CA GLN A 359 -29.67 23.82 -10.83
C GLN A 359 -28.47 24.56 -11.39
N LYS A 360 -28.41 25.89 -11.21
CA LYS A 360 -27.19 26.67 -11.45
C LYS A 360 -26.76 27.28 -10.12
N LYS A 361 -25.45 27.29 -9.88
CA LYS A 361 -24.82 28.00 -8.76
C LYS A 361 -24.75 29.49 -9.04
#